data_AF-A0AAW9GMT5-F1
#
_entry.id   AF-A0AAW9GMT5-F1
#
_cell.length_a   1.000
_cell.length_b   1.000
_cell.length_c   1.000
_cell.angle_alpha   90.00
_cell.angle_beta   90.00
_cell.angle_gamma   90.00
#
_symmetry.space_group_name_H-M   'P 1'
#
loop_
_entity.id
_entity.type
_entity.pdbx_description
1 polymer ?
#
loop_
_entity_poly.entity_id
_entity_poly.type
_entity_poly.pdbx_seq_one_letter_code
_entity_poly.pdbx_strand_id
1 'polypeptide(L)'
;MLLLQMILNILLGDPHERQFEIRENIQLLSEQRAFNDLIERYGRSFLLNFRIRRFIGKHDARSLIHNPAKLQHFCEELECMIRKRRFFI
;
A
#
# COMPACT_ATOMS: atom_id res chain seq x y z
N MET A 1 -20.31 21.85 -1.01
CA MET A 1 -19.91 20.71 -0.16
C MET A 1 -18.48 20.89 0.35
N LEU A 2 -18.18 21.93 1.14
CA LEU A 2 -16.82 22.17 1.68
C LEU A 2 -16.69 21.72 3.13
N LEU A 3 -17.76 21.84 3.93
CA LEU A 3 -17.76 21.47 5.35
C LEU A 3 -17.58 19.97 5.57
N LEU A 4 -18.27 19.14 4.78
CA LEU A 4 -18.15 17.68 4.86
C LEU A 4 -16.72 17.23 4.51
N GLN A 5 -16.12 17.85 3.49
CA GLN A 5 -14.75 17.59 3.07
C GLN A 5 -13.75 17.99 4.17
N MET A 6 -13.93 19.16 4.81
CA MET A 6 -13.09 19.58 5.95
C MET A 6 -13.24 18.64 7.15
N ILE A 7 -14.46 18.22 7.50
CA ILE A 7 -14.69 17.27 8.60
C ILE A 7 -14.06 15.92 8.30
N LEU A 8 -14.16 15.43 7.06
CA LEU A 8 -13.47 14.22 6.61
C LEU A 8 -11.95 14.39 6.68
N ASN A 9 -11.39 15.53 6.27
CA ASN A 9 -9.95 15.80 6.34
C ASN A 9 -9.45 15.90 7.79
N ILE A 10 -10.25 16.42 8.72
CA ILE A 10 -9.89 16.47 10.14
C ILE A 10 -9.98 15.08 10.77
N LEU A 11 -11.04 14.31 10.50
CA LEU A 11 -11.24 12.98 11.06
C LEU A 11 -10.32 11.93 10.46
N LEU A 12 -9.93 12.10 9.19
CA LEU A 12 -9.16 11.11 8.43
C LEU A 12 -7.77 11.63 8.02
N GLY A 13 -7.33 12.82 8.46
CA GLY A 13 -6.12 13.45 7.95
C GLY A 13 -6.27 13.98 6.53
N ASP A 14 -5.29 14.76 6.06
CA ASP A 14 -5.32 15.31 4.71
C ASP A 14 -5.25 14.16 3.66
N PRO A 15 -6.28 14.01 2.80
CA PRO A 15 -6.30 12.98 1.77
C PRO A 15 -5.14 13.08 0.78
N HIS A 16 -4.60 14.28 0.55
CA HIS A 16 -3.45 14.51 -0.31
C HIS A 16 -2.16 14.06 0.36
N GLU A 17 -1.94 14.37 1.64
CA GLU A 17 -0.78 13.90 2.39
C GLU A 17 -0.74 12.37 2.43
N ARG A 18 -1.87 11.72 2.75
CA ARG A 18 -1.95 10.25 2.72
C ARG A 18 -1.70 9.66 1.34
N GLN A 19 -2.16 10.32 0.27
CA GLN A 19 -1.87 9.86 -1.08
C GLN A 19 -0.39 10.02 -1.44
N PHE A 20 0.24 11.08 -0.93
CA PHE A 20 1.67 11.31 -1.10
C PHE A 20 2.49 10.22 -0.39
N GLU A 21 2.21 9.94 0.88
CA GLU A 21 2.86 8.87 1.65
C GLU A 21 2.71 7.49 0.97
N ILE A 22 1.50 7.17 0.49
CA ILE A 22 1.27 5.92 -0.24
C ILE A 22 2.10 5.85 -1.53
N ARG A 23 2.21 6.96 -2.27
CA ARG A 23 3.01 7.02 -3.50
C ARG A 23 4.50 6.87 -3.20
N GLU A 24 5.01 7.57 -2.18
CA GLU A 24 6.40 7.46 -1.75
C GLU A 24 6.73 6.03 -1.33
N ASN A 25 5.86 5.41 -0.51
CA ASN A 25 6.03 4.03 -0.09
C ASN A 25 6.05 3.06 -1.28
N ILE A 26 5.12 3.20 -2.22
CA ILE A 26 5.09 2.35 -3.42
C ILE A 26 6.38 2.53 -4.24
N GLN A 27 6.87 3.77 -4.39
CA GLN A 27 8.08 4.05 -5.14
C GLN A 27 9.29 3.33 -4.51
N LEU A 28 9.50 3.49 -3.19
CA LEU A 28 10.59 2.84 -2.47
C LEU A 28 10.48 1.31 -2.49
N LEU A 29 9.28 0.76 -2.31
CA LEU A 29 9.04 -0.68 -2.37
C LEU A 29 9.26 -1.24 -3.78
N SER A 30 8.98 -0.48 -4.83
CA SER A 30 9.18 -0.90 -6.23
C SER A 30 10.65 -1.04 -6.63
N GLU A 31 11.57 -0.59 -5.79
CA GLU A 31 13.00 -0.85 -5.96
C GLU A 31 13.41 -2.23 -5.38
N GLN A 32 12.53 -2.85 -4.58
CA GLN A 32 12.81 -4.11 -3.91
C GLN A 32 12.29 -5.30 -4.69
N ARG A 33 13.14 -6.32 -4.84
CA ARG A 33 12.80 -7.55 -5.58
C ARG A 33 11.55 -8.24 -5.04
N ALA A 34 11.44 -8.42 -3.73
CA ALA A 34 10.32 -9.12 -3.10
C ALA A 34 8.95 -8.48 -3.44
N PHE A 35 8.90 -7.15 -3.52
CA PHE A 35 7.69 -6.43 -3.90
C PHE A 35 7.43 -6.48 -5.42
N ASN A 36 8.49 -6.37 -6.23
CA ASN A 36 8.39 -6.52 -7.68
C ASN A 36 7.90 -7.91 -8.09
N ASP A 37 8.31 -8.97 -7.38
CA ASP A 37 7.83 -10.33 -7.62
C ASP A 37 6.29 -10.43 -7.47
N LEU A 38 5.67 -9.60 -6.62
CA LEU A 38 4.20 -9.51 -6.51
C LEU A 38 3.58 -8.79 -7.71
N ILE A 39 4.23 -7.73 -8.20
CA ILE A 39 3.79 -7.01 -9.40
C ILE A 39 3.86 -7.91 -10.63
N GLU A 40 4.93 -8.69 -10.78
CA GLU A 40 5.08 -9.64 -11.88
C GLU A 40 4.02 -10.74 -11.82
N ARG A 41 3.76 -11.32 -10.63
CA ARG A 41 2.79 -12.42 -10.45
C ARG A 41 1.34 -11.98 -10.60
N TYR A 42 0.98 -10.80 -10.09
CA TYR A 42 -0.42 -10.38 -9.94
C TYR A 42 -0.81 -9.17 -10.79
N GLY A 43 0.16 -8.50 -11.42
CA GLY A 43 -0.01 -7.25 -12.15
C GLY A 43 -0.18 -6.05 -11.21
N ARG A 44 -0.02 -4.83 -11.74
CA ARG A 44 -0.12 -3.59 -10.94
C ARG A 44 -1.54 -3.24 -10.47
N SER A 45 -2.57 -3.91 -10.99
CA SER A 45 -3.97 -3.58 -10.74
C SER A 45 -4.40 -3.76 -9.27
N PHE A 46 -3.67 -4.56 -8.49
CA PHE A 46 -3.92 -4.67 -7.05
C PHE A 46 -3.62 -3.37 -6.30
N LEU A 47 -2.72 -2.52 -6.81
CA LEU A 47 -2.40 -1.21 -6.23
C LEU A 47 -3.55 -0.21 -6.38
N LEU A 48 -4.58 -0.51 -7.17
CA LEU A 48 -5.81 0.29 -7.24
C LEU A 48 -6.77 -0.04 -6.09
N ASN A 49 -6.55 -1.16 -5.37
CA ASN A 49 -7.43 -1.56 -4.28
C ASN A 49 -7.20 -0.68 -3.03
N PHE A 50 -8.30 -0.11 -2.53
CA PHE A 50 -8.26 0.78 -1.38
C PHE A 50 -7.67 0.14 -0.11
N ARG A 51 -8.00 -1.13 0.18
CA ARG A 51 -7.47 -1.81 1.37
C ARG A 51 -5.97 -2.05 1.27
N ILE A 52 -5.49 -2.46 0.08
CA ILE A 52 -4.06 -2.62 -0.19
C ILE A 52 -3.33 -1.29 -0.07
N ARG A 53 -3.84 -0.22 -0.70
CA ARG A 53 -3.27 1.12 -0.58
C ARG A 53 -3.20 1.59 0.86
N ARG A 54 -4.26 1.38 1.62
CA ARG A 54 -4.30 1.72 3.05
C ARG A 54 -3.31 0.88 3.86
N PHE A 55 -3.12 -0.38 3.52
CA PHE A 55 -2.12 -1.23 4.17
C PHE A 55 -0.70 -0.72 3.88
N ILE A 56 -0.37 -0.43 2.62
CA ILE A 56 0.92 0.15 2.22
C ILE A 56 1.16 1.50 2.90
N GLY A 57 0.16 2.37 2.97
CA GLY A 57 0.26 3.68 3.62
C GLY A 57 0.44 3.64 5.14
N LYS A 58 0.13 2.53 5.81
CA LYS A 58 0.35 2.37 7.26
C LYS A 58 1.79 2.04 7.63
N HIS A 59 2.59 1.60 6.66
CA HIS A 59 3.96 1.17 6.90
C HIS A 59 4.92 2.28 6.49
N ASP A 60 6.04 2.39 7.19
CA ASP A 60 7.17 3.18 6.71
C ASP A 60 8.02 2.29 5.79
N ALA A 61 7.99 2.56 4.48
CA ALA A 61 8.75 1.78 3.51
C ALA A 61 10.25 1.84 3.77
N ARG A 62 10.78 2.95 4.31
CA ARG A 62 12.21 3.08 4.65
C ARG A 62 12.60 2.07 5.72
N SER A 63 11.75 1.90 6.74
CA SER A 63 11.97 0.86 7.77
C SER A 63 11.92 -0.57 7.22
N LEU A 64 11.13 -0.82 6.17
CA LEU A 64 11.00 -2.14 5.54
C LEU A 64 12.22 -2.46 4.66
N ILE A 65 12.66 -1.54 3.80
CA ILE A 65 13.76 -1.81 2.86
C ILE A 65 15.10 -2.08 3.56
N HIS A 66 15.30 -1.56 4.77
CA HIS A 66 16.50 -1.80 5.58
C HIS A 66 16.41 -3.09 6.43
N ASN A 67 15.29 -3.81 6.39
CA ASN A 67 15.11 -5.05 7.14
C ASN A 67 14.47 -6.14 6.25
N PRO A 68 15.29 -7.04 5.65
CA PRO A 68 14.82 -8.06 4.73
C PRO A 68 13.71 -8.96 5.31
N ALA A 69 13.79 -9.33 6.59
CA ALA A 69 12.79 -10.19 7.22
C ALA A 69 11.44 -9.48 7.35
N LYS A 70 11.44 -8.20 7.73
CA LYS A 70 10.21 -7.39 7.80
C LYS A 70 9.63 -7.13 6.41
N LEU A 71 10.47 -6.85 5.43
CA LEU A 71 10.04 -6.67 4.04
C LEU A 71 9.39 -7.94 3.48
N GLN A 72 9.99 -9.11 3.75
CA GLN A 72 9.45 -10.39 3.33
C GLN A 72 8.08 -10.65 3.96
N HIS A 73 7.96 -10.49 5.29
CA HIS A 73 6.69 -10.64 6.00
C HIS A 73 5.61 -9.67 5.46
N PHE A 74 5.99 -8.41 5.23
CA PHE A 74 5.11 -7.43 4.61
C PHE A 74 4.60 -7.88 3.24
N CYS A 75 5.48 -8.44 2.39
CA CYS A 75 5.11 -8.94 1.08
C CYS A 75 4.18 -10.16 1.17
N GLU A 76 4.38 -11.05 2.15
CA GLU A 76 3.52 -12.20 2.38
C GLU A 76 2.10 -11.80 2.83
N GLU A 77 2.00 -10.85 3.76
CA GLU A 77 0.71 -10.26 4.16
C GLU A 77 -0.01 -9.61 2.98
N LEU A 78 0.74 -8.84 2.19
CA LEU A 78 0.23 -8.18 1.00
C LEU A 78 -0.26 -9.20 -0.04
N GLU A 79 0.50 -10.26 -0.29
CA GLU A 79 0.12 -11.37 -1.17
C GLU A 79 -1.16 -12.07 -0.69
N CYS A 80 -1.30 -12.30 0.62
CA CYS A 80 -2.52 -12.85 1.20
C CYS A 80 -3.73 -11.96 0.89
N MET A 81 -3.60 -10.64 1.03
CA MET A 81 -4.65 -9.68 0.69
C MET A 81 -5.00 -9.70 -0.81
N ILE A 82 -3.99 -9.80 -1.68
CA ILE A 82 -4.17 -9.88 -3.14
C ILE A 82 -4.94 -11.15 -3.50
N ARG A 83 -4.52 -12.30 -2.97
CA ARG A 83 -5.14 -13.60 -3.25
C ARG A 83 -6.61 -13.65 -2.79
N LYS A 84 -6.91 -13.12 -1.61
CA LYS A 84 -8.29 -13.02 -1.10
C LYS A 84 -9.25 -12.29 -2.05
N ARG A 85 -8.74 -11.40 -2.92
CA ARG A 85 -9.55 -10.72 -3.95
C ARG A 85 -9.86 -11.63 -5.15
N ARG A 86 -8.93 -12.51 -5.55
CA ARG A 86 -9.12 -13.39 -6.72
C ARG A 86 -10.17 -14.49 -6.50
N PHE A 87 -10.58 -14.75 -5.26
CA PHE A 87 -11.61 -15.75 -4.95
C PHE A 87 -13.07 -15.24 -5.04
N PHE A 88 -13.28 -13.99 -5.46
CA PHE A 88 -14.61 -13.36 -5.60
C PHE A 88 -14.98 -13.02 -7.05
N ILE A 89 -14.40 -13.73 -8.03
CA ILE A 89 -14.77 -13.59 -9.45
C ILE A 89 -15.28 -14.95 -9.94
#